data_AF-A0A6V7I3A2-F1
#
_entry.id   AF-A0A6V7I3A2-F1
#
_cell.length_a   1.000
_cell.length_b   1.000
_cell.length_c   1.000
_cell.angle_alpha   90.00
_cell.angle_beta   90.00
_cell.angle_gamma   90.00
#
_symmetry.space_group_name_H-M   'P 1'
#
loop_
_entity.id
_entity.type
_entity.pdbx_description
1 polymer ?
#
loop_
_entity_poly.entity_id
_entity_poly.type
_entity_poly.pdbx_seq_one_letter_code
_entity_poly.pdbx_strand_id
1 'polypeptide(L)' 'MDTSGTPSDNNKAKIPPRKPVCILILGMAGSGKTTFAQKVVSYLYDQKNKPYVVNLDPACREVPYPANI' A
#
# COMPACT_ATOMS: atom_id res chain seq x y z
N MET A 1 35.39 6.50 44.92
CA MET A 1 34.76 5.20 45.23
C MET A 1 33.35 5.34 44.74
N ASP A 2 33.13 4.94 43.49
CA ASP A 2 31.84 4.89 42.80
C ASP A 2 32.11 4.58 41.32
N THR A 3 32.26 3.29 41.06
CA THR A 3 31.97 2.73 39.74
C THR A 3 30.47 2.84 39.48
N SER A 4 30.05 3.44 38.37
CA SER A 4 28.85 3.00 37.66
C SER A 4 29.02 3.27 36.16
N GLY A 5 29.29 2.18 35.45
CA GLY A 5 29.25 2.18 34.00
C GLY A 5 27.82 2.34 33.50
N THR A 6 27.70 2.98 32.35
CA THR A 6 27.00 2.41 31.20
C THR A 6 27.43 3.20 29.95
N PRO A 7 28.25 2.61 29.07
CA PRO A 7 28.24 3.02 27.67
C PRO A 7 26.90 2.53 27.11
N SER A 8 25.90 3.41 27.03
CA SER A 8 24.64 3.07 26.37
C SER A 8 24.90 2.89 24.88
N ASP A 9 25.01 1.61 24.49
CA ASP A 9 25.21 1.13 23.14
C ASP A 9 24.30 1.83 22.13
N ASN A 10 24.93 2.49 21.16
CA ASN A 10 24.33 3.14 19.98
C ASN A 10 23.74 2.13 18.98
N ASN A 11 23.11 1.06 19.45
CA ASN A 11 22.54 0.01 18.61
C ASN A 11 21.02 0.21 18.47
N LYS A 12 20.61 1.39 17.99
CA LYS A 12 19.25 1.56 17.48
C LYS A 12 19.19 0.82 16.14
N ALA A 13 18.92 -0.49 16.19
CA ALA A 13 18.64 -1.29 15.01
C ALA A 13 17.66 -0.52 14.13
N LYS A 14 18.13 -0.08 12.97
CA LYS A 14 17.36 0.73 12.03
C LYS A 14 16.23 -0.15 11.52
N ILE A 15 15.03 -0.02 12.09
CA ILE A 15 13.85 -0.74 11.61
C ILE A 15 13.72 -0.37 10.14
N PRO A 16 13.84 -1.32 9.20
CA PRO A 16 13.75 -1.00 7.78
C PRO A 16 12.37 -0.37 7.53
N PRO A 17 12.29 0.68 6.69
CA PRO A 17 11.01 1.30 6.36
C PRO A 17 10.06 0.23 5.86
N ARG A 18 8.83 0.20 6.39
CA ARG A 18 7.82 -0.76 5.95
C ARG A 18 7.56 -0.53 4.46
N LYS A 19 7.73 -1.59 3.67
CA LYS A 19 7.38 -1.56 2.25
C LYS A 19 5.85 -1.39 2.11
N PRO A 20 5.37 -0.69 1.09
CA PRO A 20 3.94 -0.57 0.83
C PRO A 20 3.34 -1.94 0.52
N VAL A 21 2.04 -2.10 0.80
CA VAL A 21 1.28 -3.31 0.46
C VAL A 21 0.90 -3.25 -1.02
N CYS A 22 1.24 -4.29 -1.77
CA CYS A 22 0.82 -4.45 -3.16
C CYS A 22 -0.36 -5.43 -3.24
N ILE A 23 -1.45 -5.03 -3.91
CA ILE A 23 -2.66 -5.85 -4.07
C ILE A 23 -2.83 -6.18 -5.56
N LEU A 24 -2.95 -7.47 -5.87
CA LEU A 24 -3.24 -7.96 -7.22
C LEU A 24 -4.63 -8.62 -7.22
N ILE A 25 -5.52 -8.12 -8.07
CA ILE A 25 -6.91 -8.62 -8.17
C ILE A 25 -7.01 -9.48 -9.43
N LEU A 26 -7.20 -10.79 -9.26
CA LEU A 26 -7.31 -11.78 -10.34
C LEU A 26 -8.67 -12.48 -10.29
N GLY A 27 -9.16 -12.96 -11.45
CA GLY A 27 -10.45 -13.63 -11.55
C GLY A 27 -11.08 -13.56 -12.94
N MET A 28 -12.12 -14.36 -13.16
CA MET A 28 -12.84 -14.47 -14.44
C MET A 28 -13.55 -13.16 -14.84
N ALA A 29 -13.90 -13.01 -16.12
CA ALA A 29 -14.77 -11.93 -16.56
C ALA A 29 -16.11 -11.96 -15.78
N GLY A 30 -16.63 -10.78 -15.43
CA GLY A 30 -17.86 -10.68 -14.63
C GLY A 30 -17.72 -10.98 -13.13
N SER A 31 -16.55 -11.38 -12.63
CA SER A 31 -16.36 -11.70 -11.20
C SER A 31 -16.31 -10.48 -10.26
N GLY A 32 -16.55 -9.27 -10.76
CA GLY A 32 -16.58 -8.05 -9.95
C GLY A 32 -15.22 -7.47 -9.55
N LYS A 33 -14.12 -7.86 -10.20
CA LYS A 33 -12.76 -7.35 -9.91
C LYS A 33 -12.69 -5.82 -9.88
N THR A 34 -13.24 -5.17 -10.90
CA THR A 34 -13.27 -3.70 -11.02
C THR A 34 -14.06 -3.07 -9.88
N THR A 35 -15.20 -3.65 -9.52
CA THR A 35 -16.03 -3.20 -8.39
C THR A 35 -15.29 -3.31 -7.06
N PHE A 36 -14.53 -4.39 -6.86
CA PHE A 36 -13.71 -4.55 -5.67
C PHE A 36 -12.57 -3.52 -5.64
N ALA A 37 -11.85 -3.33 -6.75
CA ALA A 37 -10.81 -2.31 -6.88
C ALA A 37 -11.35 -0.90 -6.55
N GLN A 38 -12.50 -0.52 -7.10
CA GLN A 38 -13.17 0.76 -6.79
C GLN A 38 -13.42 0.94 -5.29
N LYS A 39 -13.98 -0.08 -4.63
CA LYS A 39 -14.28 -0.02 -3.19
C LYS A 39 -13.02 0.13 -2.34
N VAL A 40 -11.97 -0.62 -2.65
CA VAL A 40 -10.68 -0.52 -1.94
C VAL A 40 -10.07 0.86 -2.11
N VAL A 41 -10.08 1.38 -3.34
CA VAL A 41 -9.55 2.72 -3.64
C VAL A 41 -10.34 3.80 -2.90
N SER A 42 -11.67 3.78 -2.98
CA SER A 42 -12.54 4.73 -2.26
C SER A 42 -12.27 4.72 -0.76
N TYR A 43 -12.20 3.54 -0.15
CA TYR A 43 -11.91 3.39 1.27
C TYR A 43 -10.55 4.02 1.66
N LEU A 44 -9.51 3.75 0.87
CA LEU A 44 -8.17 4.30 1.13
C LEU A 44 -8.11 5.82 0.91
N TYR A 45 -8.88 6.35 -0.05
CA TYR A 45 -9.04 7.78 -0.24
C TYR A 45 -9.67 8.47 0.98
N ASP A 46 -10.73 7.89 1.55
CA ASP A 46 -11.39 8.42 2.76
C ASP A 46 -10.46 8.44 3.97
N GLN A 47 -9.53 7.49 4.06
CA GLN A 47 -8.50 7.41 5.10
C GLN A 47 -7.29 8.32 4.85
N LYS A 48 -7.33 9.19 3.82
CA LYS A 48 -6.20 10.04 3.36
C LYS A 48 -4.95 9.24 2.96
N ASN A 49 -5.07 7.94 2.71
CA ASN A 49 -4.00 7.04 2.28
C ASN A 49 -4.13 6.76 0.78
N LYS A 50 -3.90 7.77 -0.07
CA LYS A 50 -4.11 7.67 -1.53
C LYS A 50 -3.26 6.53 -2.12
N PRO A 51 -3.88 5.44 -2.62
CA PRO A 51 -3.13 4.34 -3.20
C PRO A 51 -2.66 4.67 -4.62
N TYR A 52 -1.55 4.07 -5.04
CA TYR A 52 -1.17 4.05 -6.45
C TYR A 52 -1.94 2.95 -7.15
N VAL A 53 -2.80 3.33 -8.10
CA VAL A 53 -3.65 2.40 -8.84
C VAL A 53 -3.11 2.27 -10.25
N VAL A 54 -2.86 1.03 -10.67
CA VAL A 54 -2.44 0.69 -12.04
C VAL A 54 -3.45 -0.31 -12.58
N ASN A 55 -4.03 0.00 -13.74
CA ASN A 55 -4.91 -0.92 -14.42
C ASN A 55 -4.11 -1.78 -15.40
N LEU A 56 -4.18 -3.09 -15.21
CA LEU A 56 -3.49 -4.08 -16.07
C LEU A 56 -4.47 -4.82 -16.99
N ASP A 57 -5.75 -4.43 -17.01
CA ASP A 57 -6.76 -5.05 -17.86
C ASP A 57 -6.73 -4.47 -19.28
N PRO A 58 -6.34 -5.26 -20.31
CA PRO A 58 -6.28 -4.79 -21.70
C PRO A 58 -7.65 -4.41 -22.28
N ALA A 59 -8.75 -4.87 -21.67
CA ALA A 59 -10.11 -4.59 -22.13
C ALA A 59 -10.78 -3.38 -21.45
N CYS A 60 -10.15 -2.80 -20.43
CA CYS A 60 -10.67 -1.61 -19.76
C CYS A 60 -10.22 -0.33 -20.49
N ARG A 61 -11.16 0.31 -21.19
CA ARG A 61 -10.91 1.54 -21.96
C ARG A 61 -10.74 2.79 -21.10
N GLU A 62 -11.37 2.82 -19.92
CA GLU A 62 -11.27 3.92 -18.94
C GLU A 62 -11.31 3.37 -17.51
N VAL A 63 -10.55 3.98 -16.61
CA VAL A 63 -10.48 3.59 -15.20
C VAL A 63 -11.44 4.42 -14.36
N PRO A 64 -12.34 3.81 -13.59
CA PRO A 64 -13.31 4.53 -12.76
C PRO A 64 -12.72 4.98 -11.41
N TYR A 65 -11.40 5.18 -11.36
CA TYR A 65 -10.66 5.64 -10.20
C TYR A 65 -9.57 6.61 -10.68
N PRO A 66 -9.10 7.53 -9.82
CA PRO A 66 -8.03 8.45 -10.19
C PRO A 66 -6.80 7.63 -10.56
N ALA A 67 -6.42 7.66 -11.83
CA ALA A 67 -5.16 7.11 -12.28
C ALA A 67 -4.05 8.08 -11.86
N ASN A 68 -3.02 7.56 -11.20
CA ASN A 68 -1.85 8.36 -10.87
C ASN A 68 -0.82 8.40 -12.03
N ILE A 69 -1.13 7.75 -13.16
CA ILE A 69 -0.36 7.78 -14.42
C ILE A 69 -1.27 7.84 -15.63
#